data_AF-A0AAN7DNE6-F1
#
_entry.id   AF-A0AAN7DNE6-F1
#
_cell.length_a   1.000
_cell.length_b   1.000
_cell.length_c   1.000
_cell.angle_alpha   90.00
_cell.angle_beta   90.00
_cell.angle_gamma   90.00
#
_symmetry.space_group_name_H-M   'P 1'
#
loop_
_entity.id
_entity.type
_entity.pdbx_description
1 polymer ?
#
loop_
_entity_poly.entity_id
_entity_poly.type
_entity_poly.pdbx_seq_one_letter_code
_entity_poly.pdbx_strand_id
1 'polypeptide(L)'
;MQFSSKSSTYTKHCGIISLNNRYIITPIDTGIDGRFILAHVHYATEEEPNSSNSIATILNIYGKAASRKDNVGFYTELMQHRFLIHKITTIQNNMIILGDFNYKYESR
;
A
#
# COMPACT_ATOMS: atom_id res chain seq x y z
N MET A 1 -1.72 8.68 -19.18
CA MET A 1 -2.69 9.53 -18.44
C MET A 1 -1.91 10.35 -17.43
N GLN A 2 -2.04 11.68 -17.46
CA GLN A 2 -1.50 12.56 -16.42
C GLN A 2 -2.70 13.07 -15.60
N PHE A 3 -2.85 12.57 -14.38
CA PHE A 3 -3.89 13.05 -13.47
C PHE A 3 -3.37 14.30 -12.76
N SER A 4 -4.14 15.39 -12.78
CA SER A 4 -3.90 16.49 -11.85
C SER A 4 -4.18 15.97 -10.45
N SER A 5 -3.12 15.77 -9.67
CA SER A 5 -3.19 15.17 -8.34
C SER A 5 -2.38 15.98 -7.35
N LYS A 6 -2.83 15.99 -6.09
CA LYS A 6 -2.11 16.67 -5.01
C LYS A 6 -0.85 15.91 -4.64
N SER A 7 -0.93 14.59 -4.68
CA SER A 7 0.17 13.67 -4.42
C SER A 7 -0.15 12.32 -5.03
N SER A 8 0.89 11.61 -5.45
CA SER A 8 0.73 10.29 -6.04
C SER A 8 1.99 9.46 -5.85
N THR A 9 1.83 8.14 -5.77
CA THR A 9 2.95 7.19 -5.74
C THR A 9 2.60 5.96 -6.58
N TYR A 10 3.56 5.46 -7.36
CA TYR A 10 3.34 4.36 -8.30
C TYR A 10 4.55 3.46 -8.40
N THR A 11 4.30 2.22 -8.78
CA THR A 11 5.28 1.27 -9.27
C THR A 11 4.89 0.83 -10.69
N LYS A 12 5.64 -0.10 -11.27
CA LYS A 12 5.25 -0.75 -12.53
C LYS A 12 3.94 -1.56 -12.45
N HIS A 13 3.45 -1.85 -11.24
CA HIS A 13 2.31 -2.77 -11.03
C HIS A 13 1.08 -2.10 -10.45
N CYS A 14 1.25 -1.11 -9.57
CA CYS A 14 0.13 -0.47 -8.88
C CYS A 14 0.46 0.97 -8.48
N GLY A 15 -0.54 1.71 -8.01
CA GLY A 15 -0.35 3.09 -7.57
C GLY A 15 -1.47 3.60 -6.69
N ILE A 16 -1.19 4.69 -5.99
CA ILE A 16 -2.11 5.42 -5.13
C ILE A 16 -2.09 6.88 -5.57
N ILE A 17 -3.27 7.46 -5.77
CA ILE A 17 -3.44 8.84 -6.23
C ILE A 17 -4.36 9.58 -5.27
N SER A 18 -3.94 10.73 -4.77
CA SER A 18 -4.85 11.68 -4.10
C SER A 18 -5.29 12.75 -5.08
N LEU A 19 -6.57 12.70 -5.45
CA LEU A 19 -7.22 13.73 -6.26
C LEU A 19 -7.82 14.86 -5.41
N ASN A 20 -7.97 14.63 -4.10
CA ASN A 20 -8.50 15.62 -3.18
C ASN A 20 -7.35 16.42 -2.56
N ASN A 21 -7.37 17.74 -2.76
CA ASN A 21 -6.32 18.65 -2.29
C ASN A 21 -6.18 18.73 -0.77
N ARG A 22 -7.14 18.18 -0.01
CA ARG A 22 -7.06 18.08 1.46
C ARG A 22 -6.15 16.97 1.94
N TYR A 23 -5.79 16.01 1.08
CA TYR A 23 -5.03 14.83 1.48
C TYR A 23 -3.74 14.66 0.68
N ILE A 24 -2.69 14.25 1.39
CA ILE A 24 -1.39 13.90 0.83
C ILE A 24 -1.09 12.42 1.14
N ILE A 25 -0.54 11.73 0.15
CA ILE A 25 -0.05 10.35 0.23
C ILE A 25 1.48 10.41 0.35
N THR A 26 2.00 9.86 1.44
CA THR A 26 3.44 9.78 1.69
C THR A 26 3.87 8.31 1.65
N PRO A 27 4.65 7.86 0.64
CA PRO A 27 5.10 6.48 0.56
C PRO A 27 6.06 6.15 1.71
N ILE A 28 5.87 4.98 2.31
CA ILE A 28 6.73 4.43 3.36
C ILE A 28 7.64 3.36 2.76
N ASP A 29 7.06 2.45 1.96
CA ASP A 29 7.76 1.34 1.33
C ASP A 29 7.06 0.90 0.04
N THR A 30 7.84 0.45 -0.93
CA THR A 30 7.38 -0.13 -2.18
C THR A 30 8.14 -1.43 -2.41
N GLY A 31 7.62 -2.54 -1.91
CA GLY A 31 8.36 -3.80 -1.85
C GLY A 31 7.90 -4.87 -2.84
N ILE A 32 8.67 -5.95 -2.85
CA ILE A 32 8.52 -7.19 -3.65
C ILE A 32 8.22 -6.90 -5.12
N ASP A 33 9.27 -6.56 -5.88
CA ASP A 33 9.17 -6.17 -7.29
C ASP A 33 8.23 -4.99 -7.56
N GLY A 34 7.93 -4.17 -6.55
CA GLY A 34 6.96 -3.08 -6.61
C GLY A 34 5.51 -3.56 -6.60
N ARG A 35 5.22 -4.75 -6.08
CA ARG A 35 3.88 -5.34 -6.03
C ARG A 35 3.09 -4.96 -4.79
N PHE A 36 3.67 -4.20 -3.87
CA PHE A 36 2.88 -3.46 -2.90
C PHE A 36 3.39 -2.03 -2.74
N ILE A 37 2.51 -1.17 -2.24
CA ILE A 37 2.83 0.17 -1.77
C ILE A 37 2.24 0.31 -0.37
N LEU A 38 3.10 0.57 0.60
CA LEU A 38 2.72 1.00 1.94
C LEU A 38 2.87 2.52 2.01
N ALA A 39 1.81 3.23 2.36
CA ALA A 39 1.81 4.70 2.40
C ALA A 39 0.96 5.25 3.55
N HIS A 40 1.36 6.37 4.11
CA HIS A 40 0.52 7.14 5.02
C HIS A 40 -0.37 8.12 4.25
N VAL A 41 -1.54 8.40 4.82
CA VAL A 41 -2.45 9.46 4.40
C VAL A 41 -2.42 10.55 5.45
N HIS A 42 -2.25 11.79 5.01
CA HIS A 42 -2.19 12.98 5.88
C HIS A 42 -3.13 14.06 5.40
N TYR A 43 -3.45 15.00 6.27
CA TYR A 43 -3.97 16.28 5.83
C TYR A 43 -2.88 17.11 5.14
N ALA A 44 -3.23 17.78 4.06
CA ALA A 44 -2.31 18.62 3.31
C ALA A 44 -1.83 19.88 4.06
N THR A 45 -2.46 20.18 5.20
CA THR A 45 -2.13 21.31 6.09
C THR A 45 -1.08 20.96 7.13
N GLU A 46 -0.65 19.69 7.23
CA GLU A 46 0.40 19.30 8.18
C GLU A 46 1.76 19.76 7.70
N GLU A 47 2.52 20.44 8.58
CA GLU A 47 3.85 20.96 8.26
C GLU A 47 4.87 19.82 8.08
N GLU A 48 4.80 18.77 8.91
CA GLU A 48 5.68 17.60 8.84
C GLU A 48 4.89 16.28 8.96
N PRO A 49 4.56 15.63 7.83
CA PRO A 49 3.83 14.37 7.82
C PRO A 49 4.68 13.23 8.41
N ASN A 50 4.17 12.54 9.43
CA ASN A 50 4.82 11.41 10.08
C ASN A 50 3.82 10.34 10.60
N SER A 51 4.30 9.21 11.11
CA SER A 51 3.38 8.13 11.51
C SER A 51 2.35 8.51 12.59
N SER A 52 2.64 9.49 13.47
CA SER A 52 1.72 9.84 14.57
C SER A 52 0.59 10.77 14.17
N ASN A 53 0.75 11.56 13.11
CA ASN A 53 -0.30 12.46 12.59
C ASN A 53 -1.02 11.90 11.34
N SER A 54 -0.59 10.75 10.84
CA SER A 54 -1.29 10.08 9.74
C SER A 54 -2.71 9.65 10.12
N ILE A 55 -3.70 10.03 9.29
CA ILE A 55 -5.12 9.69 9.52
C ILE A 55 -5.44 8.24 9.13
N ALA A 56 -4.65 7.68 8.22
CA ALA A 56 -4.74 6.28 7.81
C ALA A 56 -3.40 5.82 7.25
N THR A 57 -3.23 4.50 7.22
CA THR A 57 -2.17 3.84 6.45
C THR A 57 -2.80 2.94 5.39
N ILE A 58 -2.33 3.05 4.16
CA ILE A 58 -2.76 2.22 3.03
C ILE A 58 -1.69 1.21 2.72
N LEU A 59 -2.08 -0.05 2.61
CA LEU A 59 -1.31 -1.12 1.99
C LEU A 59 -2.02 -1.55 0.71
N ASN A 60 -1.55 -1.03 -0.43
CA ASN A 60 -2.05 -1.43 -1.75
C ASN A 60 -1.24 -2.61 -2.28
N ILE A 61 -1.89 -3.71 -2.67
CA ILE A 61 -1.24 -4.97 -3.09
C ILE A 61 -1.66 -5.33 -4.52
N TYR A 62 -0.69 -5.79 -5.30
CA TYR A 62 -0.88 -6.36 -6.63
C TYR A 62 -0.26 -7.77 -6.70
N GLY A 63 -1.08 -8.77 -6.35
CA GLY A 63 -0.69 -10.18 -6.32
C GLY A 63 -0.18 -10.69 -7.66
N LYS A 64 0.61 -11.76 -7.65
CA LYS A 64 1.08 -12.42 -8.89
C LYS A 64 -0.07 -13.20 -9.53
N ALA A 65 -0.34 -12.96 -10.82
CA ALA A 65 -1.41 -13.63 -11.57
C ALA A 65 -0.93 -14.82 -12.42
N ALA A 66 0.39 -14.99 -12.60
CA ALA A 66 0.96 -15.97 -13.54
C ALA A 66 0.62 -17.42 -13.18
N SER A 67 0.65 -17.77 -11.90
CA SER A 67 0.24 -19.08 -11.41
C SER A 67 -0.16 -19.01 -9.93
N ARG A 68 -0.94 -20.01 -9.45
CA ARG A 68 -1.26 -20.16 -8.02
C ARG A 68 0.02 -20.28 -7.17
N LYS A 69 1.05 -20.98 -7.68
CA LYS A 69 2.34 -21.16 -6.99
C LYS A 69 3.06 -19.82 -6.82
N ASP A 70 3.11 -18.99 -7.85
CA ASP A 70 3.75 -17.68 -7.78
C ASP A 70 3.02 -16.72 -6.85
N ASN A 71 1.68 -16.80 -6.84
CA ASN A 71 0.85 -16.02 -5.94
C ASN A 71 1.09 -16.43 -4.46
N VAL A 72 1.11 -17.73 -4.17
CA VAL A 72 1.46 -18.25 -2.83
C VAL A 72 2.87 -17.84 -2.42
N GLY A 73 3.85 -17.94 -3.32
CA GLY A 73 5.23 -17.50 -3.08
C GLY A 73 5.31 -16.01 -2.75
N PHE A 74 4.61 -15.17 -3.52
CA PHE A 74 4.49 -13.73 -3.24
C PHE A 74 3.91 -13.45 -1.85
N TYR A 75 2.80 -14.07 -1.47
CA TYR A 75 2.23 -13.86 -0.14
C TYR A 75 3.10 -14.42 0.99
N THR A 76 3.85 -15.51 0.73
CA THR A 76 4.83 -16.03 1.69
C THR A 76 5.93 -15.01 1.94
N GLU A 77 6.49 -14.42 0.88
CA GLU A 77 7.48 -13.36 0.96
C GLU A 77 6.92 -12.11 1.66
N LEU A 78 5.68 -11.72 1.33
CA LEU A 78 5.00 -10.59 1.97
C LEU A 78 4.85 -10.79 3.48
N MET A 79 4.50 -12.00 3.93
CA MET A 79 4.39 -12.34 5.35
C MET A 79 5.74 -12.44 6.06
N GLN A 80 6.83 -12.62 5.32
CA GLN A 80 8.20 -12.65 5.86
C GLN A 80 8.90 -11.27 5.80
N HIS A 81 8.25 -10.27 5.20
CA HIS A 81 8.79 -8.93 5.03
C HIS A 81 8.84 -8.19 6.36
N ARG A 82 9.96 -8.33 7.09
CA ARG A 82 10.12 -7.86 8.50
C ARG A 82 9.67 -6.42 8.73
N PHE A 83 10.06 -5.51 7.83
CA PHE A 83 9.68 -4.09 7.94
C PHE A 83 8.17 -3.89 7.84
N LEU A 84 7.54 -4.59 6.90
CA LEU A 84 6.10 -4.50 6.67
C LEU A 84 5.34 -5.08 7.87
N ILE A 85 5.74 -6.28 8.33
CA ILE A 85 5.13 -6.90 9.50
C ILE A 85 5.27 -6.01 10.73
N HIS A 86 6.46 -5.45 10.97
CA HIS A 86 6.67 -4.51 12.08
C HIS A 86 5.75 -3.29 11.98
N LYS A 87 5.56 -2.71 10.78
CA LYS A 87 4.65 -1.58 10.59
C LYS A 87 3.19 -1.97 10.80
N ILE A 88 2.75 -3.11 10.28
CA ILE A 88 1.38 -3.61 10.45
C ILE A 88 1.06 -3.83 11.93
N THR A 89 1.97 -4.41 12.70
CA THR A 89 1.73 -4.73 14.11
C THR A 89 1.89 -3.54 15.07
N THR A 90 2.47 -2.43 14.61
CA THR A 90 2.70 -1.23 15.43
C THR A 90 1.86 -0.02 15.02
N ILE A 91 1.03 -0.16 13.97
CA ILE A 91 0.16 0.90 13.52
C ILE A 91 -0.92 1.22 14.55
N GLN A 92 -1.08 2.50 14.84
CA GLN A 92 -2.05 3.03 15.80
C GLN A 92 -3.27 3.67 15.13
N ASN A 93 -3.20 3.92 13.82
CA ASN A 93 -4.28 4.50 13.04
C ASN A 93 -5.04 3.44 12.22
N ASN A 94 -6.02 3.89 11.45
CA ASN A 94 -6.77 3.02 10.56
C ASN A 94 -5.86 2.46 9.46
N MET A 95 -5.76 1.14 9.38
CA MET A 95 -5.11 0.46 8.25
C MET A 95 -6.16 0.07 7.21
N ILE A 96 -5.89 0.41 5.94
CA ILE A 96 -6.68 0.01 4.80
C ILE A 96 -5.82 -0.89 3.91
N ILE A 97 -6.23 -2.13 3.74
CA ILE A 97 -5.57 -3.09 2.85
C ILE A 97 -6.46 -3.27 1.62
N LEU A 98 -5.94 -2.99 0.44
CA LEU A 98 -6.71 -3.02 -0.81
C LEU A 98 -5.83 -3.44 -1.99
N GLY A 99 -6.46 -3.64 -3.15
CA GLY A 99 -5.79 -3.88 -4.42
C GLY A 99 -6.32 -5.12 -5.12
N ASP A 100 -5.56 -5.58 -6.11
CA ASP A 100 -5.85 -6.84 -6.80
C ASP A 100 -5.02 -7.96 -6.17
N PHE A 101 -5.66 -8.72 -5.29
CA PHE A 101 -5.01 -9.81 -4.59
C PHE A 101 -4.67 -11.00 -5.50
N ASN A 102 -5.25 -11.07 -6.72
CA ASN A 102 -5.16 -12.21 -7.62
C ASN A 102 -5.46 -13.56 -6.91
N TYR A 103 -6.31 -13.50 -5.88
CA TYR A 103 -6.74 -14.65 -5.09
C TYR A 103 -8.17 -15.01 -5.49
N LYS A 104 -8.40 -16.28 -5.83
CA LYS A 104 -9.74 -16.82 -6.02
C LYS A 104 -10.19 -17.47 -4.72
N TYR A 105 -11.26 -16.95 -4.16
CA TYR A 105 -11.94 -17.62 -3.05
C TYR A 105 -12.65 -18.85 -3.62
N GLU A 106 -11.98 -20.00 -3.59
CA GLU A 106 -12.64 -21.28 -3.81
C GLU A 106 -13.32 -21.65 -2.49
N SER A 107 -14.65 -21.59 -2.46
CA SER A 107 -15.42 -22.13 -1.34
C SER A 107 -15.01 -23.59 -1.15
N ARG A 108 -14.46 -23.90 0.02
CA ARG A 108 -14.22 -25.28 0.44
C ARG A 108 -15.51 -26.08 0.45
#